data_AF-A0A6J1W8S6-F1
#
_entry.id   AF-A0A6J1W8S6-F1
#
_cell.length_a   1.000
_cell.length_b   1.000
_cell.length_c   1.000
_cell.angle_alpha   90.00
_cell.angle_beta   90.00
_cell.angle_gamma   90.00
#
_symmetry.space_group_name_H-M   'P 1'
#
loop_
_entity.id
_entity.type
_entity.pdbx_description
1 polymer ?
#
loop_
_entity_poly.entity_id
_entity_poly.type
_entity_poly.pdbx_seq_one_letter_code
_entity_poly.pdbx_strand_id
1 'polypeptide(L)'
;SCLIHYLLFCSVQVNSEDLRLTVYDETEGKWRLLCSSSSDAQVAALSCEEMGFVRSLSHSVLNAGSAGANGTSGYFCVDESRLPFVQKLREAIVVCECLTGRILATLCQDCGRRKLSVDRIVGGQDASVGKWPWQVSLRYDGTHLCGGSIISNEWVVTAAHCFPERNRVLYRWQVFMGAVSQLSIRGLQMDIASIVYHGGYRPFVDPNSEENSNDIALLRLATPLSFN
;
A
#
# COMPACT_ATOMS: atom_id res chain seq x y z
N SER A 1 -0.97 4.09 -4.88
CA SER A 1 -0.66 5.50 -4.59
C SER A 1 0.84 5.67 -4.66
N CYS A 2 1.33 6.23 -5.77
CA CYS A 2 2.73 6.59 -5.96
C CYS A 2 2.93 7.99 -5.38
N LEU A 3 3.02 8.07 -4.06
CA LEU A 3 3.24 9.32 -3.31
C LEU A 3 4.38 9.04 -2.33
N ILE A 4 5.61 9.17 -2.82
CA ILE A 4 6.83 9.71 -2.17
C ILE A 4 7.97 9.55 -3.20
N HIS A 5 8.04 10.48 -4.15
CA HIS A 5 9.27 11.12 -4.63
C HIS A 5 8.89 12.04 -5.80
N TYR A 6 9.06 13.34 -5.59
CA TYR A 6 9.04 14.31 -6.66
C TYR A 6 10.05 13.85 -7.74
N LEU A 7 9.57 13.65 -8.99
CA LEU A 7 10.30 13.44 -10.26
C LEU A 7 10.31 12.03 -10.90
N LEU A 8 9.71 10.99 -10.32
CA LEU A 8 9.53 9.71 -11.03
C LEU A 8 8.04 9.45 -11.29
N PHE A 9 7.62 9.53 -12.56
CA PHE A 9 6.35 8.93 -12.96
C PHE A 9 6.45 7.43 -12.68
N CYS A 10 5.48 6.87 -11.94
CA CYS A 10 5.38 5.43 -11.78
C CYS A 10 5.24 4.82 -13.19
N SER A 11 6.16 3.92 -13.56
CA SER A 11 6.20 3.29 -14.90
C SER A 11 5.04 2.32 -15.12
N VAL A 12 4.33 1.94 -14.05
CA VAL A 12 3.12 1.12 -14.08
C VAL A 12 1.98 1.97 -13.55
N GLN A 13 0.82 1.92 -14.21
CA GLN A 13 -0.39 2.61 -13.79
C GLN A 13 -1.62 1.69 -13.89
N VAL A 14 -2.62 2.01 -13.07
CA VAL A 14 -3.95 1.41 -13.12
C VAL A 14 -4.97 2.51 -13.37
N ASN A 15 -5.82 2.32 -14.38
CA ASN A 15 -6.88 3.27 -14.69
C ASN A 15 -7.98 3.24 -13.62
N SER A 16 -8.51 4.40 -13.23
CA SER A 16 -9.53 4.48 -12.18
C SER A 16 -10.95 4.13 -12.63
N GLU A 17 -11.25 4.17 -13.93
CA GLU A 17 -12.58 3.92 -14.48
C GLU A 17 -12.81 2.44 -14.75
N ASP A 18 -11.83 1.76 -15.36
CA ASP A 18 -11.96 0.37 -15.80
C ASP A 18 -10.86 -0.56 -15.31
N LEU A 19 -9.95 -0.06 -14.45
CA LEU A 19 -8.94 -0.86 -13.78
C LEU A 19 -7.87 -1.47 -14.69
N ARG A 20 -7.82 -1.11 -15.98
CA ARG A 20 -6.79 -1.63 -16.89
C ARG A 20 -5.39 -1.26 -16.40
N LEU A 21 -4.45 -2.18 -16.58
CA LEU A 21 -3.03 -1.89 -16.35
C LEU A 21 -2.39 -1.30 -17.60
N THR A 22 -1.59 -0.26 -17.40
CA THR A 22 -0.74 0.33 -18.42
C THR A 22 0.70 0.40 -17.93
N VAL A 23 1.64 0.18 -18.83
CA VAL A 23 3.06 0.27 -18.56
C VAL A 23 3.69 1.23 -19.55
N TYR A 24 4.54 2.12 -19.04
CA TYR A 24 5.25 3.09 -19.85
C TYR A 24 6.42 2.43 -20.56
N ASP A 25 6.45 2.54 -21.88
CA ASP A 25 7.58 2.16 -22.71
C ASP A 25 8.51 3.37 -22.84
N GLU A 26 9.62 3.35 -22.10
CA GLU A 26 10.62 4.41 -22.12
C GLU A 26 11.33 4.53 -23.47
N THR A 27 11.37 3.46 -24.27
CA THR A 27 12.07 3.46 -25.57
C THR A 27 11.28 4.20 -26.64
N GLU A 28 9.96 4.07 -26.62
CA GLU A 28 9.05 4.74 -27.56
C GLU A 28 8.28 5.92 -26.94
N GLY A 29 8.49 6.20 -25.66
CA GLY A 29 7.87 7.32 -24.95
C GLY A 29 6.34 7.23 -24.83
N LYS A 30 5.78 6.01 -24.80
CA LYS A 30 4.32 5.78 -24.90
C LYS A 30 3.82 4.76 -23.88
N TRP A 31 2.52 4.82 -23.56
CA TRP A 31 1.88 3.82 -22.71
C TRP A 31 1.42 2.61 -23.52
N ARG A 32 1.63 1.42 -22.97
CA ARG A 32 1.17 0.15 -23.57
C ARG A 32 0.27 -0.60 -22.59
N LEU A 33 -0.61 -1.43 -23.14
CA LEU A 33 -1.47 -2.34 -22.38
C LEU A 33 -0.73 -3.64 -22.06
N LEU A 34 -1.08 -4.31 -20.96
CA LEU A 34 -0.59 -5.66 -20.68
C LEU A 34 -1.52 -6.70 -21.29
N CYS A 35 -1.00 -7.54 -22.18
CA CYS A 35 -1.73 -8.65 -22.76
C CYS A 35 -2.01 -9.72 -21.69
N SER A 36 -3.24 -10.21 -21.63
CA SER A 36 -3.67 -11.24 -20.67
C SER A 36 -2.97 -12.58 -20.95
N SER A 37 -2.60 -13.26 -19.88
CA SER A 37 -1.79 -14.47 -19.85
C SER A 37 -2.25 -15.43 -18.75
N SER A 38 -1.59 -16.59 -18.62
CA SER A 38 -1.86 -17.51 -17.51
C SER A 38 -1.37 -16.96 -16.16
N SER A 39 -0.45 -15.98 -16.21
CA SER A 39 0.20 -15.38 -15.05
C SER A 39 -0.48 -14.11 -14.53
N ASP A 40 -1.70 -13.80 -15.00
CA ASP A 40 -2.41 -12.54 -14.71
C ASP A 40 -2.51 -12.21 -13.21
N ALA A 41 -2.73 -13.23 -12.36
CA ALA A 41 -2.79 -13.04 -10.91
C ALA A 41 -1.47 -12.51 -10.33
N GLN A 42 -0.33 -13.07 -10.77
CA GLN A 42 1.00 -12.69 -10.30
C GLN A 42 1.40 -11.32 -10.86
N VAL A 43 1.09 -11.06 -12.14
CA VAL A 43 1.31 -9.75 -12.77
C VAL A 43 0.50 -8.67 -12.07
N ALA A 44 -0.76 -8.94 -11.74
CA ALA A 44 -1.62 -8.01 -11.01
C ALA A 44 -1.09 -7.70 -9.61
N ALA A 45 -0.61 -8.71 -8.87
CA ALA A 45 0.00 -8.53 -7.55
C ALA A 45 1.26 -7.66 -7.65
N LEU A 46 2.21 -8.04 -8.51
CA LEU A 46 3.47 -7.31 -8.71
C LEU A 46 3.23 -5.86 -9.15
N SER A 47 2.27 -5.64 -10.06
CA SER A 47 1.91 -4.30 -10.54
C SER A 47 1.36 -3.42 -9.41
N CYS A 48 0.48 -3.96 -8.57
CA CYS A 48 -0.07 -3.23 -7.43
C CYS A 48 1.01 -2.87 -6.41
N GLU A 49 1.91 -3.80 -6.10
CA GLU A 49 3.05 -3.57 -5.19
C GLU A 49 4.01 -2.51 -5.74
N GLU A 50 4.36 -2.58 -7.03
CA GLU A 50 5.24 -1.61 -7.68
C GLU A 50 4.63 -0.20 -7.72
N MET A 51 3.30 -0.09 -7.80
CA MET A 51 2.55 1.18 -7.68
C MET A 51 2.37 1.69 -6.23
N GLY A 52 2.92 0.98 -5.24
CA GLY A 52 2.85 1.31 -3.82
C GLY A 52 1.51 0.96 -3.15
N PHE A 53 0.70 0.10 -3.76
CA PHE A 53 -0.45 -0.50 -3.08
C PHE A 53 0.00 -1.73 -2.29
N VAL A 54 -0.75 -2.11 -1.26
CA VAL A 54 -0.38 -3.28 -0.43
C VAL A 54 -0.56 -4.60 -1.16
N ARG A 55 -1.58 -4.71 -2.02
CA ARG A 55 -1.89 -5.92 -2.78
C ARG A 55 -2.90 -5.65 -3.90
N SER A 56 -3.00 -6.60 -4.83
CA SER A 56 -4.19 -6.77 -5.67
C SER A 56 -5.30 -7.45 -4.87
N LEU A 57 -6.52 -6.92 -4.94
CA LEU A 57 -7.73 -7.52 -4.37
C LEU A 57 -8.36 -8.52 -5.36
N SER A 58 -8.32 -8.19 -6.64
CA SER A 58 -8.81 -9.04 -7.73
C SER A 58 -8.22 -8.59 -9.07
N HIS A 59 -8.32 -9.46 -10.07
CA HIS A 59 -7.98 -9.13 -11.45
C HIS A 59 -9.09 -9.61 -12.38
N SER A 60 -9.15 -9.02 -13.56
CA SER A 60 -10.10 -9.36 -14.62
C SER A 60 -9.47 -9.14 -15.99
N VAL A 61 -10.16 -9.63 -17.03
CA VAL A 61 -9.70 -9.51 -18.41
C VAL A 61 -10.69 -8.65 -19.18
N LEU A 62 -10.19 -7.61 -19.85
CA LEU A 62 -10.97 -6.74 -20.71
C LEU A 62 -10.65 -7.02 -22.17
N ASN A 63 -11.60 -6.73 -23.07
CA ASN A 63 -11.34 -6.72 -24.50
C ASN A 63 -10.94 -5.29 -24.92
N ALA A 64 -9.73 -5.12 -25.45
CA ALA A 64 -9.19 -3.83 -25.85
C ALA A 64 -10.02 -3.15 -26.96
N GLY A 65 -10.63 -3.93 -27.86
CA GLY A 65 -11.47 -3.40 -28.94
C GLY A 65 -12.73 -2.71 -28.43
N SER A 66 -13.36 -3.25 -27.38
CA SER A 66 -14.55 -2.65 -26.77
C SER A 66 -14.21 -1.57 -25.73
N ALA A 67 -13.11 -1.74 -25.02
CA ALA A 67 -12.68 -0.79 -23.99
C ALA A 67 -12.00 0.46 -24.59
N GLY A 68 -11.62 0.42 -25.87
CA GLY A 68 -10.84 1.47 -26.53
C GLY A 68 -9.39 1.49 -26.05
N ALA A 69 -8.52 2.27 -26.72
CA ALA A 69 -7.09 2.32 -26.38
C ALA A 69 -6.76 3.33 -25.26
N ASN A 70 -7.63 4.29 -24.96
CA ASN A 70 -7.46 5.30 -23.90
C ASN A 70 -6.04 5.93 -23.79
N GLY A 71 -5.48 6.37 -24.93
CA GLY A 71 -4.14 6.98 -24.98
C GLY A 71 -2.96 5.99 -24.94
N THR A 72 -3.23 4.69 -24.99
CA THR A 72 -2.21 3.63 -25.13
C THR A 72 -2.00 3.22 -26.58
N SER A 73 -0.80 2.73 -26.89
CA SER A 73 -0.38 2.32 -28.23
C SER A 73 0.45 1.05 -28.18
N GLY A 74 -0.18 -0.09 -28.45
CA GLY A 74 0.46 -1.41 -28.48
C GLY A 74 0.45 -2.12 -27.11
N TYR A 75 1.14 -3.26 -27.06
CA TYR A 75 1.07 -4.18 -25.93
C TYR A 75 2.45 -4.58 -25.40
N PHE A 76 2.47 -4.95 -24.13
CA PHE A 76 3.49 -5.76 -23.50
C PHE A 76 2.94 -7.15 -23.22
N CYS A 77 3.77 -8.17 -23.45
CA CYS A 77 3.53 -9.54 -23.02
C CYS A 77 4.51 -9.89 -21.90
N VAL A 78 4.08 -10.74 -20.98
CA VAL A 78 4.89 -11.16 -19.85
C VAL A 78 5.72 -12.38 -20.24
N ASP A 79 7.01 -12.36 -19.92
CA ASP A 79 7.89 -13.51 -19.91
C ASP A 79 7.66 -14.30 -18.61
N GLU A 80 6.77 -15.28 -18.67
CA GLU A 80 6.36 -16.11 -17.53
C GLU A 80 7.54 -16.88 -16.90
N SER A 81 8.63 -17.10 -17.63
CA SER A 81 9.81 -17.78 -17.10
C SER A 81 10.62 -16.90 -16.14
N ARG A 82 10.53 -15.57 -16.29
CA ARG A 82 11.25 -14.59 -15.48
C ARG A 82 10.41 -14.04 -14.33
N LEU A 83 9.09 -14.01 -14.50
CA LEU A 83 8.14 -13.40 -13.56
C LEU A 83 8.34 -13.84 -12.09
N PRO A 84 8.63 -15.11 -11.76
CA PRO A 84 8.84 -15.53 -10.36
C PRO A 84 10.09 -14.94 -9.69
N PHE A 85 11.04 -14.43 -10.46
CA PHE A 85 12.36 -14.02 -9.96
C PHE A 85 12.57 -12.51 -9.97
N VAL A 86 11.66 -11.74 -10.58
CA VAL A 86 11.78 -10.29 -10.69
C VAL A 86 11.04 -9.59 -9.56
N GLN A 87 11.57 -8.45 -9.13
CA GLN A 87 10.89 -7.53 -8.21
C GLN A 87 10.19 -6.38 -8.93
N LYS A 88 10.45 -6.23 -10.23
CA LYS A 88 9.89 -5.15 -11.06
C LYS A 88 9.31 -5.74 -12.32
N LEU A 89 8.09 -5.37 -12.66
CA LEU A 89 7.38 -5.92 -13.80
C LEU A 89 8.13 -5.68 -15.11
N ARG A 90 8.80 -4.54 -15.24
CA ARG A 90 9.58 -4.18 -16.44
C ARG A 90 10.67 -5.19 -16.80
N GLU A 91 11.15 -5.97 -15.83
CA GLU A 91 12.20 -6.96 -16.05
C GLU A 91 11.64 -8.27 -16.64
N ALA A 92 10.32 -8.45 -16.64
CA ALA A 92 9.66 -9.65 -17.15
C ALA A 92 8.64 -9.33 -18.25
N ILE A 93 8.75 -8.19 -18.95
CA ILE A 93 7.85 -7.85 -20.06
C ILE A 93 8.62 -7.53 -21.34
N VAL A 94 8.00 -7.83 -22.47
CA VAL A 94 8.54 -7.57 -23.82
C VAL A 94 7.45 -7.02 -24.73
N VAL A 95 7.81 -6.12 -25.64
CA VAL A 95 6.87 -5.61 -26.65
C VAL A 95 6.38 -6.78 -27.51
N CYS A 96 5.07 -6.87 -27.73
CA CYS A 96 4.48 -7.97 -28.47
C CYS A 96 3.21 -7.55 -29.24
N GLU A 97 2.78 -8.43 -30.13
CA GLU A 97 1.45 -8.40 -30.73
C GLU A 97 0.48 -9.23 -29.88
N CYS A 98 -0.50 -8.59 -29.25
CA CYS A 98 -1.50 -9.26 -28.44
C CYS A 98 -2.65 -9.76 -29.33
N LEU A 99 -2.46 -10.92 -29.97
CA LEU A 99 -3.41 -11.47 -30.97
C LEU A 99 -4.81 -11.71 -30.42
N THR A 100 -4.95 -11.93 -29.12
CA THR A 100 -6.26 -12.13 -28.46
C THR A 100 -7.02 -10.82 -28.26
N GLY A 101 -6.34 -9.67 -28.30
CA GLY A 101 -6.89 -8.37 -27.91
C GLY A 101 -7.37 -8.30 -26.46
N ARG A 102 -6.98 -9.27 -25.62
CA ARG A 102 -7.39 -9.36 -24.22
C ARG A 102 -6.33 -8.75 -23.33
N ILE A 103 -6.73 -7.86 -22.44
CA ILE A 103 -5.83 -7.09 -21.58
C ILE A 103 -6.14 -7.30 -20.11
N LEU A 104 -5.11 -7.19 -19.29
CA LEU A 104 -5.21 -7.33 -17.85
C LEU A 104 -5.74 -6.05 -17.20
N ALA A 105 -6.72 -6.23 -16.31
CA ALA A 105 -7.20 -5.23 -15.38
C ALA A 105 -7.05 -5.74 -13.94
N THR A 106 -6.76 -4.85 -13.00
CA THR A 106 -6.56 -5.20 -11.58
C THR A 106 -7.18 -4.18 -10.66
N LEU A 107 -7.88 -4.66 -9.64
CA LEU A 107 -8.31 -3.84 -8.52
C LEU A 107 -7.24 -3.89 -7.43
N CYS A 108 -6.42 -2.85 -7.34
CA CYS A 108 -5.51 -2.70 -6.20
C CYS A 108 -6.27 -2.23 -4.95
N GLN A 109 -5.78 -2.59 -3.76
CA GLN A 109 -6.35 -2.09 -2.51
C GLN A 109 -6.15 -0.57 -2.40
N ASP A 110 -7.25 0.20 -2.45
CA ASP A 110 -7.18 1.67 -2.44
C ASP A 110 -6.50 2.19 -1.16
N CYS A 111 -5.72 3.26 -1.29
CA CYS A 111 -4.91 3.81 -0.20
C CYS A 111 -4.55 5.28 -0.42
N GLY A 112 -4.22 6.01 0.65
CA GLY A 112 -3.66 7.37 0.56
C GLY A 112 -4.64 8.46 0.06
N ARG A 113 -5.92 8.13 -0.12
CA ARG A 113 -6.97 9.09 -0.49
C ARG A 113 -7.69 9.60 0.76
N ARG A 114 -7.99 10.90 0.76
CA ARG A 114 -8.87 11.52 1.76
C ARG A 114 -10.25 11.64 1.14
N LYS A 115 -11.30 11.43 1.93
CA LYS A 115 -12.68 11.69 1.50
C LYS A 115 -13.10 13.15 1.62
N LEU A 116 -12.23 14.00 2.19
CA LEU A 116 -12.47 15.42 2.42
C LEU A 116 -11.43 16.26 1.66
N SER A 117 -11.88 17.31 0.98
CA SER A 117 -11.03 18.33 0.34
C SER A 117 -10.40 19.24 1.41
N VAL A 118 -9.09 19.50 1.32
CA VAL A 118 -8.39 20.37 2.28
C VAL A 118 -7.36 21.25 1.59
N ASP A 119 -7.37 22.55 1.93
CA ASP A 119 -6.38 23.53 1.49
C ASP A 119 -5.01 23.38 2.19
N ARG A 120 -3.97 23.91 1.55
CA ARG A 120 -2.56 23.82 1.99
C ARG A 120 -2.35 24.58 3.31
N ILE A 121 -1.61 23.98 4.25
CA ILE A 121 -1.28 24.59 5.55
C ILE A 121 0.21 24.97 5.61
N VAL A 122 0.54 26.14 6.18
CA VAL A 122 1.90 26.57 6.56
C VAL A 122 1.85 26.95 8.05
N GLY A 123 2.73 26.37 8.90
CA GLY A 123 2.74 26.61 10.35
C GLY A 123 1.67 25.83 11.11
N GLY A 124 1.97 24.59 11.53
CA GLY A 124 0.98 23.55 11.91
C GLY A 124 -0.20 24.00 12.79
N GLN A 125 -1.36 23.41 12.52
CA GLN A 125 -2.63 23.63 13.22
C GLN A 125 -3.32 22.28 13.48
N ASP A 126 -4.26 22.24 14.44
CA ASP A 126 -5.04 21.05 14.75
C ASP A 126 -5.68 20.44 13.49
N ALA A 127 -5.59 19.11 13.38
CA ALA A 127 -6.19 18.38 12.27
C ALA A 127 -7.70 18.27 12.45
N SER A 128 -8.45 18.44 11.35
CA SER A 128 -9.85 18.06 11.29
C SER A 128 -10.01 16.54 11.15
N VAL A 129 -11.13 16.01 11.64
CA VAL A 129 -11.49 14.59 11.48
C VAL A 129 -11.49 14.23 10.00
N GLY A 130 -10.91 13.09 9.65
CA GLY A 130 -10.83 12.58 8.26
C GLY A 130 -9.73 13.21 7.41
N LYS A 131 -8.95 14.18 7.91
CA LYS A 131 -7.81 14.76 7.19
C LYS A 131 -6.65 13.76 7.04
N TRP A 132 -6.46 12.90 8.04
CA TRP A 132 -5.44 11.86 8.06
C TRP A 132 -6.08 10.54 8.49
N PRO A 133 -6.92 9.93 7.62
CA PRO A 133 -7.76 8.79 8.02
C PRO A 133 -6.95 7.54 8.38
N TRP A 134 -5.70 7.46 7.91
CA TRP A 134 -4.77 6.39 8.27
C TRP A 134 -4.08 6.58 9.62
N GLN A 135 -4.14 7.77 10.25
CA GLN A 135 -3.47 8.02 11.52
C GLN A 135 -4.12 7.22 12.66
N VAL A 136 -3.29 6.55 13.44
CA VAL A 136 -3.72 5.87 14.66
C VAL A 136 -2.88 6.28 15.88
N SER A 137 -3.46 6.06 17.07
CA SER A 137 -2.82 6.19 18.36
C SER A 137 -2.66 4.79 18.95
N LEU A 138 -1.42 4.36 19.15
CA LEU A 138 -1.10 3.12 19.83
C LEU A 138 -1.08 3.37 21.34
N ARG A 139 -1.85 2.57 22.07
CA ARG A 139 -2.06 2.74 23.51
C ARG A 139 -1.66 1.49 24.27
N TYR A 140 -0.97 1.66 25.39
CA TYR A 140 -0.67 0.61 26.35
C TYR A 140 -1.34 0.97 27.67
N ASP A 141 -2.21 0.09 28.17
CA ASP A 141 -3.09 0.36 29.32
C ASP A 141 -3.87 1.69 29.20
N GLY A 142 -4.44 1.92 28.02
CA GLY A 142 -5.21 3.13 27.74
C GLY A 142 -4.38 4.41 27.56
N THR A 143 -3.06 4.38 27.80
CA THR A 143 -2.18 5.54 27.63
C THR A 143 -1.54 5.55 26.25
N HIS A 144 -1.63 6.66 25.54
CA HIS A 144 -0.96 6.84 24.25
C HIS A 144 0.56 6.79 24.41
N LEU A 145 1.22 5.96 23.61
CA LEU A 145 2.67 5.83 23.57
C LEU A 145 3.26 6.16 22.19
N CYS A 146 2.60 5.74 21.12
CA CYS A 146 3.13 5.86 19.76
C CYS A 146 2.04 6.19 18.74
N GLY A 147 2.45 6.71 17.59
CA GLY A 147 1.62 6.78 16.40
C GLY A 147 1.71 5.52 15.55
N GLY A 148 0.85 5.42 14.54
CA GLY A 148 0.96 4.42 13.48
C GLY A 148 0.14 4.85 12.27
N SER A 149 0.27 4.09 11.18
CA SER A 149 -0.49 4.30 9.94
C SER A 149 -1.19 3.02 9.50
N ILE A 150 -2.48 3.10 9.21
CA ILE A 150 -3.24 2.00 8.60
C ILE A 150 -2.73 1.79 7.17
N ILE A 151 -2.29 0.58 6.86
CA ILE A 151 -1.84 0.18 5.52
C ILE A 151 -2.82 -0.79 4.85
N SER A 152 -3.62 -1.51 5.62
CA SER A 152 -4.72 -2.34 5.12
C SER A 152 -5.84 -2.46 6.15
N ASN A 153 -6.91 -3.17 5.81
CA ASN A 153 -8.00 -3.41 6.75
C ASN A 153 -7.58 -4.19 7.99
N GLU A 154 -6.47 -4.94 7.95
CA GLU A 154 -5.98 -5.72 9.08
C GLU A 154 -4.65 -5.24 9.64
N TRP A 155 -3.94 -4.34 8.95
CA TRP A 155 -2.55 -4.02 9.27
C TRP A 155 -2.30 -2.54 9.49
N VAL A 156 -1.54 -2.26 10.55
CA VAL A 156 -0.98 -0.95 10.88
C VAL A 156 0.55 -1.04 10.86
N VAL A 157 1.21 -0.06 10.26
CA VAL A 157 2.67 0.11 10.35
C VAL A 157 3.02 1.13 11.44
N THR A 158 4.09 0.88 12.17
CA THR A 158 4.65 1.77 13.20
C THR A 158 6.16 1.55 13.33
N ALA A 159 6.77 2.13 14.36
CA ALA A 159 8.17 1.95 14.71
C ALA A 159 8.37 0.76 15.67
N ALA A 160 9.52 0.09 15.56
CA ALA A 160 9.89 -1.00 16.46
C ALA A 160 10.12 -0.50 17.89
N HIS A 161 10.72 0.68 18.06
CA HIS A 161 11.02 1.26 19.37
C HIS A 161 9.78 1.48 20.27
N CYS A 162 8.57 1.41 19.72
CA CYS A 162 7.32 1.47 20.47
C CYS A 162 7.13 0.29 21.43
N PHE A 163 7.86 -0.82 21.23
CA PHE A 163 7.68 -2.08 21.95
C PHE A 163 8.91 -2.50 22.77
N PRO A 164 9.45 -1.65 23.67
CA PRO A 164 10.54 -2.05 24.57
C PRO A 164 10.07 -3.16 25.51
N GLU A 165 11.02 -3.81 26.21
CA GLU A 165 10.74 -4.95 27.11
C GLU A 165 9.52 -4.74 28.04
N ARG A 166 9.43 -3.54 28.65
CA ARG A 166 8.34 -3.16 29.57
C ARG A 166 6.94 -3.14 28.94
N ASN A 167 6.85 -3.05 27.61
CA ASN A 167 5.61 -2.93 26.85
C ASN A 167 5.39 -4.14 25.92
N ARG A 168 5.82 -5.35 26.28
CA ARG A 168 5.67 -6.54 25.41
C ARG A 168 4.38 -7.34 25.62
N VAL A 169 3.58 -7.01 26.62
CA VAL A 169 2.34 -7.74 26.91
C VAL A 169 1.25 -7.34 25.91
N LEU A 170 0.95 -8.23 24.98
CA LEU A 170 0.10 -7.95 23.81
C LEU A 170 -1.30 -7.43 24.17
N TYR A 171 -2.01 -8.09 25.10
CA TYR A 171 -3.40 -7.73 25.42
C TYR A 171 -3.57 -6.36 26.10
N ARG A 172 -2.47 -5.73 26.53
CA ARG A 172 -2.45 -4.37 27.08
C ARG A 172 -2.37 -3.31 25.99
N TRP A 173 -2.03 -3.72 24.75
CA TRP A 173 -1.98 -2.83 23.61
C TRP A 173 -3.33 -2.71 22.91
N GLN A 174 -3.65 -1.50 22.50
CA GLN A 174 -4.85 -1.18 21.72
C GLN A 174 -4.52 -0.14 20.65
N VAL A 175 -5.22 -0.21 19.53
CA VAL A 175 -5.15 0.79 18.45
C VAL A 175 -6.39 1.68 18.52
N PHE A 176 -6.18 2.98 18.72
CA PHE A 176 -7.24 3.99 18.69
C PHE A 176 -7.21 4.78 17.37
N MET A 177 -8.36 4.94 16.73
CA MET A 177 -8.47 5.57 15.40
C MET A 177 -9.82 6.25 15.18
N GLY A 178 -9.98 6.93 14.03
CA GLY A 178 -11.25 7.56 13.65
C GLY A 178 -11.60 8.86 14.39
N ALA A 179 -10.70 9.36 15.23
CA ALA A 179 -10.87 10.62 15.95
C ALA A 179 -9.55 11.38 16.06
N VAL A 180 -9.63 12.72 16.15
CA VAL A 180 -8.46 13.60 16.29
C VAL A 180 -8.11 13.88 17.74
N SER A 181 -9.10 13.90 18.64
CA SER A 181 -8.88 14.03 20.08
C SER A 181 -8.66 12.66 20.71
N GLN A 182 -7.59 12.52 21.50
CA GLN A 182 -7.27 11.28 22.21
C GLN A 182 -8.35 10.91 23.25
N LEU A 183 -9.11 11.88 23.75
CA LEU A 183 -10.17 11.67 24.74
C LEU A 183 -11.56 11.51 24.10
N SER A 184 -11.63 11.43 22.76
CA SER A 184 -12.90 11.33 22.04
C SER A 184 -13.57 9.97 22.28
N ILE A 185 -14.79 10.00 22.82
CA ILE A 185 -15.67 8.82 22.91
C ILE A 185 -16.15 8.30 21.56
N ARG A 186 -15.95 9.08 20.48
CA ARG A 186 -16.33 8.70 19.10
C ARG A 186 -15.21 7.97 18.35
N GLY A 187 -14.04 7.82 18.95
CA GLY A 187 -12.97 7.04 18.34
C GLY A 187 -13.23 5.55 18.46
N LEU A 188 -12.69 4.78 17.52
CA LEU A 188 -12.74 3.34 17.54
C LEU A 188 -11.49 2.80 18.24
N GLN A 189 -11.67 1.90 19.18
CA GLN A 189 -10.59 1.20 19.87
C GLN A 189 -10.60 -0.26 19.46
N MET A 190 -9.47 -0.75 18.96
CA MET A 190 -9.31 -2.07 18.37
C MET A 190 -8.22 -2.85 19.11
N ASP A 191 -8.50 -4.13 19.36
CA ASP A 191 -7.52 -5.06 19.91
C ASP A 191 -6.54 -5.54 18.83
N ILE A 192 -5.38 -6.03 19.27
CA ILE A 192 -4.28 -6.46 18.41
C ILE A 192 -4.11 -7.97 18.53
N ALA A 193 -4.08 -8.66 17.38
CA ALA A 193 -3.83 -10.09 17.29
C ALA A 193 -2.33 -10.43 17.37
N SER A 194 -1.47 -9.60 16.81
CA SER A 194 -0.01 -9.82 16.83
C SER A 194 0.78 -8.55 16.53
N ILE A 195 2.02 -8.50 17.05
CA ILE A 195 3.01 -7.47 16.73
C ILE A 195 4.19 -8.18 16.07
N VAL A 196 4.58 -7.72 14.87
CA VAL A 196 5.71 -8.23 14.09
C VAL A 196 6.68 -7.09 13.90
N TYR A 197 7.79 -7.10 14.63
CA TYR A 197 8.84 -6.11 14.49
C TYR A 197 10.01 -6.63 13.66
N HIS A 198 10.78 -5.73 13.06
CA HIS A 198 11.92 -6.12 12.25
C HIS A 198 13.02 -6.77 13.12
N GLY A 199 13.43 -8.01 12.79
CA GLY A 199 14.41 -8.76 13.57
C GLY A 199 15.81 -8.12 13.62
N GLY A 200 16.12 -7.23 12.68
CA GLY A 200 17.34 -6.43 12.66
C GLY A 200 17.30 -5.14 13.50
N TYR A 201 16.25 -4.87 14.27
CA TYR A 201 16.22 -3.71 15.17
C TYR A 201 17.06 -3.98 16.43
N ARG A 202 18.29 -3.46 16.43
CA ARG A 202 19.30 -3.78 17.46
C ARG A 202 18.92 -3.43 18.89
N PRO A 203 18.19 -2.33 19.17
CA PRO A 203 17.80 -1.98 20.54
C PRO A 203 16.93 -3.02 21.26
N PHE A 204 16.36 -4.01 20.56
CA PHE A 204 15.71 -5.16 21.22
C PHE A 204 16.66 -6.21 21.77
N VAL A 205 17.86 -6.30 21.20
CA VAL A 205 18.90 -7.25 21.62
C VAL A 205 19.86 -6.57 22.60
N ASP A 206 20.25 -5.34 22.29
CA ASP A 206 21.09 -4.51 23.14
C ASP A 206 20.42 -3.14 23.34
N PRO A 207 19.76 -2.89 24.48
CA PRO A 207 19.04 -1.65 24.73
C PRO A 207 19.95 -0.42 24.85
N ASN A 208 21.27 -0.59 24.93
CA ASN A 208 22.25 0.50 24.90
C ASN A 208 22.77 0.79 23.49
N SER A 209 22.30 0.05 22.48
CA SER A 209 22.65 0.29 21.10
C SER A 209 22.04 1.61 20.60
N GLU A 210 22.88 2.49 20.09
CA GLU A 210 22.45 3.71 19.39
C GLU A 210 22.06 3.44 17.91
N GLU A 211 22.20 2.19 17.45
CA GLU A 211 21.90 1.77 16.07
C GLU A 211 20.38 1.58 15.88
N ASN A 212 19.69 2.67 15.55
CA ASN A 212 18.24 2.68 15.34
C ASN A 212 17.81 2.28 13.91
N SER A 213 18.67 1.59 13.17
CA SER A 213 18.31 1.04 11.86
C SER A 213 17.23 -0.03 12.00
N ASN A 214 16.39 -0.16 10.97
CA ASN A 214 15.26 -1.10 10.94
C ASN A 214 14.18 -0.83 12.01
N ASP A 215 13.99 0.44 12.39
CA ASP A 215 12.95 0.87 13.32
C ASP A 215 11.55 0.82 12.69
N ILE A 216 11.08 -0.39 12.39
CA ILE A 216 9.79 -0.66 11.76
C ILE A 216 9.13 -1.90 12.37
N ALA A 217 7.82 -1.82 12.55
CA ALA A 217 6.98 -2.90 13.01
C ALA A 217 5.58 -2.85 12.37
N LEU A 218 4.94 -4.00 12.34
CA LEU A 218 3.58 -4.23 11.86
C LEU A 218 2.70 -4.74 12.99
N LEU A 219 1.51 -4.18 13.14
CA LEU A 219 0.48 -4.69 14.03
C LEU A 219 -0.63 -5.29 13.18
N ARG A 220 -1.05 -6.50 13.53
CA ARG A 220 -2.25 -7.12 12.99
C ARG A 220 -3.41 -6.87 13.95
N LEU A 221 -4.48 -6.25 13.46
CA LEU A 221 -5.70 -6.04 14.23
C LEU A 221 -6.42 -7.38 14.47
N ALA A 222 -7.10 -7.49 15.61
CA ALA A 222 -7.89 -8.68 15.95
C ALA A 222 -9.13 -8.84 15.05
N THR A 223 -9.69 -7.72 14.59
CA THR A 223 -10.81 -7.68 13.64
C THR A 223 -10.49 -6.74 12.48
N PRO A 224 -10.80 -7.12 11.22
CA PRO A 224 -10.59 -6.25 10.08
C PRO A 224 -11.46 -4.99 10.13
N LEU A 225 -10.87 -3.86 9.72
CA LEU A 225 -11.57 -2.59 9.56
C LEU A 225 -12.49 -2.62 8.34
N SER A 226 -13.60 -1.89 8.46
CA SER A 226 -14.43 -1.51 7.31
C SER A 226 -14.06 -0.09 6.88
N PHE A 227 -13.54 0.06 5.67
CA PHE A 227 -13.27 1.38 5.09
C PHE A 227 -14.58 1.97 4.58
N ASN A 228 -14.94 3.14 5.09
CA ASN A 228 -16.17 3.86 4.75
C ASN A 228 -15.91 5.05 3.86
#